data_AF-Q18JD1-F1
#
_entry.id   AF-Q18JD1-F1
#
_cell.length_a   1.000
_cell.length_b   1.000
_cell.length_c   1.000
_cell.angle_alpha   90.00
_cell.angle_beta   90.00
_cell.angle_gamma   90.00
#
_symmetry.space_group_name_H-M   'P 1'
#
loop_
_entity.id
_entity.type
_entity.pdbx_description
1 polymer ?
#
loop_
_entity_poly.entity_id
_entity_poly.type
_entity_poly.pdbx_seq_one_letter_code
_entity_poly.pdbx_strand_id
1 'polypeptide(L)'
;MSIIGRSINIGLVLILCLTIAGTAGATLFYQESVEGLDTQNSQLQSQNEQLRNDLNEARSDLEKAREQMQELNKSLETARGDVSQVSGNLQQTEQQLSETQTELANTEQDLQAAERRANSLESEVQNLQSVNQNLRGEVDDLQSEAEDLRNEVSSLKGQVSDLEGEVSSLESENDRLENENDLLRSRVDRACAQIEGNKPSFC
;
A
#
# COMPACT_ATOMS: atom_id res chain seq x y z
N MET A 1 24.45 153.34 -10.32
CA MET A 1 23.09 152.96 -9.88
C MET A 1 23.19 151.52 -9.40
N SER A 2 23.57 151.24 -8.16
CA SER A 2 22.83 151.39 -6.90
C SER A 2 21.72 150.36 -6.71
N ILE A 3 21.96 149.43 -5.76
CA ILE A 3 21.01 148.64 -4.94
C ILE A 3 20.36 147.47 -5.71
N ILE A 4 20.53 146.20 -5.35
CA ILE A 4 20.05 145.54 -4.11
C ILE A 4 21.02 144.39 -3.73
N GLY A 5 21.72 144.56 -2.61
CA GLY A 5 22.18 143.44 -1.80
C GLY A 5 21.03 142.97 -0.92
N ARG A 6 20.54 141.75 -1.13
CA ARG A 6 19.61 141.09 -0.21
C ARG A 6 20.44 140.14 0.66
N SER A 7 20.42 140.39 1.96
CA SER A 7 20.92 139.44 2.96
C SER A 7 20.31 138.07 2.68
N ILE A 8 21.16 137.12 2.32
CA ILE A 8 20.80 135.71 2.30
C ILE A 8 20.35 135.42 3.73
N ASN A 9 19.05 135.27 3.92
CA ASN A 9 18.48 135.02 5.24
C ASN A 9 18.99 133.63 5.64
N ILE A 10 19.98 133.58 6.53
CA ILE A 10 20.67 132.35 6.93
C ILE A 10 19.65 131.29 7.38
N GLY A 11 18.51 131.72 7.94
CA GLY A 11 17.37 130.86 8.25
C GLY A 11 16.74 130.17 7.04
N LEU A 12 16.61 130.84 5.89
CA LEU A 12 16.10 130.23 4.64
C LEU A 12 17.06 129.19 4.06
N VAL A 13 18.37 129.44 4.12
CA VAL A 13 19.39 128.48 3.68
C VAL A 13 19.44 127.28 4.63
N LEU A 14 19.33 127.50 5.94
CA LEU A 14 19.23 126.42 6.93
C LEU A 14 17.99 125.56 6.73
N ILE A 15 16.83 126.16 6.45
CA ILE A 15 15.60 125.43 6.13
C ILE A 15 15.78 124.62 4.84
N LEU A 16 16.37 125.20 3.80
CA LEU A 16 16.65 124.48 2.55
C LEU A 16 17.59 123.29 2.80
N CYS A 17 18.69 123.48 3.53
CA CYS A 17 19.59 122.40 3.91
C CYS A 17 18.92 121.33 4.78
N LEU A 18 18.04 121.70 5.72
CA LEU A 18 17.27 120.76 6.53
C LEU A 18 16.26 119.97 5.70
N THR A 19 15.61 120.61 4.73
CA THR A 19 14.70 119.92 3.81
C THR A 19 15.45 119.01 2.84
N ILE A 20 16.62 119.42 2.34
CA ILE A 20 17.48 118.59 1.48
C ILE A 20 18.06 117.42 2.28
N ALA A 21 18.54 117.65 3.52
CA ALA A 21 19.04 116.60 4.39
C ALA A 21 17.94 115.65 4.86
N GLY A 22 16.74 116.17 5.17
CA GLY A 22 15.57 115.38 5.54
C GLY A 22 15.02 114.57 4.37
N THR A 23 14.95 115.14 3.18
CA THR A 23 14.55 114.41 1.96
C THR A 23 15.59 113.36 1.59
N ALA A 24 16.89 113.68 1.58
CA ALA A 24 17.96 112.71 1.32
C ALA A 24 17.97 111.58 2.36
N GLY A 25 17.83 111.90 3.65
CA GLY A 25 17.76 110.91 4.73
C GLY A 25 16.52 110.02 4.62
N ALA A 26 15.35 110.59 4.31
CA ALA A 26 14.14 109.82 4.06
C ALA A 26 14.29 108.93 2.81
N THR A 27 14.91 109.43 1.74
CA THR A 27 15.10 108.66 0.50
C THR A 27 16.02 107.46 0.73
N LEU A 28 17.12 107.65 1.47
CA LEU A 28 18.03 106.57 1.86
C LEU A 28 17.34 105.54 2.78
N PHE A 29 16.56 106.00 3.74
CA PHE A 29 15.79 105.11 4.63
C PHE A 29 14.69 104.33 3.88
N TYR A 30 14.01 104.97 2.93
CA TYR A 30 13.05 104.30 2.05
C TYR A 30 13.75 103.35 1.07
N GLN A 31 14.94 103.67 0.58
CA GLN A 31 15.73 102.77 -0.27
C GLN A 31 16.09 101.49 0.49
N GLU A 32 16.59 101.62 1.73
CA GLU A 32 16.95 100.49 2.58
C GLU A 32 15.71 99.67 3.00
N SER A 33 14.59 100.34 3.28
CA SER A 33 13.31 99.68 3.61
C SER A 33 12.71 98.96 2.40
N VAL A 34 12.81 99.54 1.19
CA VAL A 34 12.36 98.93 -0.06
C VAL A 34 13.26 97.75 -0.43
N GLU A 35 14.59 97.88 -0.32
CA GLU A 35 15.53 96.76 -0.50
C GLU A 35 15.27 95.62 0.49
N GLY A 36 15.03 95.95 1.77
CA GLY A 36 14.69 94.96 2.80
C GLY A 36 13.34 94.26 2.54
N LEU A 37 12.34 94.99 2.02
CA LEU A 37 11.07 94.41 1.59
C LEU A 37 11.26 93.54 0.34
N ASP A 38 12.02 93.99 -0.65
CA ASP A 38 12.23 93.27 -1.92
C ASP A 38 13.01 91.98 -1.67
N THR A 39 14.01 92.03 -0.78
CA THR A 39 14.75 90.86 -0.31
C THR A 39 13.81 89.85 0.35
N GLN A 40 12.98 90.28 1.31
CA GLN A 40 11.98 89.40 1.94
C GLN A 40 10.97 88.83 0.95
N ASN A 41 10.52 89.63 -0.02
CA ASN A 41 9.56 89.20 -1.03
C ASN A 41 10.17 88.12 -1.93
N SER A 42 11.43 88.29 -2.35
CA SER A 42 12.18 87.27 -3.09
C SER A 42 12.39 86.00 -2.27
N GLN A 43 12.62 86.13 -0.96
CA GLN A 43 12.84 85.01 -0.06
C GLN A 43 11.55 84.22 0.17
N LEU A 44 10.43 84.92 0.34
CA LEU A 44 9.09 84.33 0.43
C LEU A 44 8.67 83.67 -0.89
N GLN A 45 9.01 84.24 -2.04
CA GLN A 45 8.78 83.60 -3.34
C GLN A 45 9.59 82.31 -3.46
N SER A 46 10.89 82.35 -3.12
CA SER A 46 11.75 81.16 -3.11
C SER A 46 11.23 80.08 -2.16
N GLN A 47 10.82 80.44 -0.93
CA GLN A 47 10.21 79.51 0.01
C GLN A 47 8.89 78.94 -0.50
N ASN A 48 8.05 79.74 -1.16
CA ASN A 48 6.80 79.25 -1.76
C ASN A 48 7.07 78.28 -2.91
N GLU A 49 8.07 78.53 -3.74
CA GLU A 49 8.49 77.59 -4.79
C GLU A 49 9.01 76.29 -4.17
N GLN A 50 9.84 76.39 -3.13
CA GLN A 50 10.38 75.22 -2.43
C GLN A 50 9.28 74.38 -1.78
N LEU A 51 8.36 75.01 -1.03
CA LEU A 51 7.20 74.35 -0.45
C LEU A 51 6.30 73.70 -1.51
N ARG A 52 6.13 74.32 -2.68
CA ARG A 52 5.37 73.72 -3.79
C ARG A 52 6.07 72.48 -4.34
N ASN A 53 7.40 72.51 -4.46
CA ASN A 53 8.17 71.36 -4.90
C ASN A 53 8.08 70.21 -3.88
N ASP A 54 8.30 70.49 -2.60
CA ASP A 54 8.19 69.51 -1.52
C ASP A 54 6.78 68.89 -1.46
N LEU A 55 5.74 69.71 -1.65
CA LEU A 55 4.36 69.25 -1.66
C LEU A 55 4.03 68.39 -2.88
N ASN A 56 4.63 68.68 -4.04
CA ASN A 56 4.51 67.84 -5.23
C ASN A 56 5.25 66.51 -5.07
N GLU A 57 6.45 66.52 -4.46
CA GLU A 57 7.23 65.33 -4.17
C GLU A 57 6.51 64.42 -3.17
N ALA A 58 6.04 64.98 -2.05
CA ALA A 58 5.25 64.26 -1.06
C ALA A 58 3.95 63.66 -1.64
N ARG A 59 3.31 64.35 -2.59
CA ARG A 59 2.14 63.82 -3.32
C ARG A 59 2.52 62.62 -4.19
N SER A 60 3.60 62.73 -4.95
CA SER A 60 4.13 61.63 -5.78
C SER A 60 4.45 60.41 -4.91
N ASP A 61 5.10 60.61 -3.76
CA ASP A 61 5.48 59.51 -2.88
C ASP A 61 4.27 58.86 -2.19
N LEU A 62 3.26 59.65 -1.83
CA LEU A 62 1.99 59.14 -1.33
C LEU A 62 1.28 58.26 -2.38
N GLU A 63 1.34 58.64 -3.65
CA GLU A 63 0.76 57.89 -4.76
C GLU A 63 1.49 56.56 -4.97
N LYS A 64 2.83 56.57 -5.01
CA LYS A 64 3.65 55.35 -5.06
C LYS A 64 3.39 54.42 -3.88
N ALA A 65 3.31 54.96 -2.67
CA ALA A 65 3.05 54.18 -1.47
C ALA A 65 1.65 53.52 -1.52
N ARG A 66 0.65 54.20 -2.07
CA ARG A 66 -0.69 53.63 -2.29
C ARG A 66 -0.69 52.50 -3.31
N GLU A 67 0.02 52.67 -4.42
CA GLU A 67 0.18 51.62 -5.44
C GLU A 67 0.87 50.38 -4.85
N GLN A 68 1.95 50.56 -4.09
CA GLN A 68 2.63 49.47 -3.39
C GLN A 68 1.69 48.77 -2.39
N MET A 69 0.87 49.51 -1.66
CA MET A 69 -0.10 48.93 -0.73
C MET A 69 -1.15 48.08 -1.45
N GLN A 70 -1.63 48.53 -2.62
CA GLN A 70 -2.57 47.77 -3.44
C GLN A 70 -1.94 46.48 -3.96
N GLU A 71 -0.72 46.53 -4.47
CA GLU A 71 -0.01 45.36 -4.98
C GLU A 71 0.30 44.35 -3.85
N LEU A 72 0.72 44.85 -2.69
CA LEU A 72 0.98 44.02 -1.52
C LEU A 72 -0.30 43.33 -1.03
N ASN A 73 -1.43 44.04 -1.02
CA ASN A 73 -2.71 43.47 -0.59
C ASN A 73 -3.19 42.36 -1.55
N LYS A 74 -3.01 42.56 -2.87
CA LYS A 74 -3.30 41.54 -3.89
C LYS A 74 -2.40 40.31 -3.75
N SER A 75 -1.11 40.54 -3.48
CA SER A 75 -0.15 39.46 -3.22
C SER A 75 -0.51 38.68 -1.96
N LEU A 76 -0.94 39.38 -0.90
CA LEU A 76 -1.39 38.75 0.35
C LEU A 76 -2.65 37.92 0.16
N GLU A 77 -3.61 38.40 -0.63
CA GLU A 77 -4.83 37.65 -0.97
C GLU A 77 -4.51 36.38 -1.76
N THR A 78 -3.60 36.49 -2.74
CA THR A 78 -3.12 35.35 -3.52
C THR A 78 -2.43 34.32 -2.62
N ALA A 79 -1.48 34.76 -1.79
CA ALA A 79 -0.76 33.88 -0.87
C ALA A 79 -1.69 33.18 0.13
N ARG A 80 -2.75 33.87 0.61
CA ARG A 80 -3.77 33.25 1.47
C ARG A 80 -4.58 32.18 0.72
N GLY A 81 -4.93 32.44 -0.54
CA GLY A 81 -5.57 31.45 -1.41
C GLY A 81 -4.71 30.20 -1.59
N ASP A 82 -3.43 30.39 -1.91
CA ASP A 82 -2.46 29.31 -2.09
C ASP A 82 -2.30 28.48 -0.81
N VAL A 83 -2.17 29.14 0.35
CA VAL A 83 -2.11 28.46 1.65
C VAL A 83 -3.37 27.63 1.92
N SER A 84 -4.55 28.17 1.63
CA SER A 84 -5.81 27.43 1.79
C SER A 84 -5.87 26.20 0.87
N GLN A 85 -5.41 26.34 -0.37
CA GLN A 85 -5.39 25.24 -1.33
C GLN A 85 -4.40 24.15 -0.93
N VAL A 86 -3.18 24.53 -0.52
CA VAL A 86 -2.17 23.59 -0.03
C VAL A 86 -2.65 22.87 1.22
N SER A 87 -3.31 23.58 2.15
CA SER A 87 -3.90 22.97 3.34
C SER A 87 -4.96 21.93 3.00
N GLY A 88 -5.83 22.20 2.02
CA GLY A 88 -6.84 21.25 1.56
C GLY A 88 -6.22 20.01 0.91
N ASN A 89 -5.22 20.21 0.05
CA ASN A 89 -4.50 19.10 -0.59
C ASN A 89 -3.75 18.24 0.43
N LEU A 90 -3.16 18.86 1.45
CA LEU A 90 -2.47 18.15 2.53
C LEU A 90 -3.44 17.25 3.29
N GLN A 91 -4.61 17.78 3.69
CA GLN A 91 -5.64 17.00 4.38
C GLN A 91 -6.13 15.83 3.52
N GLN A 92 -6.35 16.04 2.23
CA GLN A 92 -6.74 14.97 1.31
C GLN A 92 -5.65 13.89 1.20
N THR A 93 -4.38 14.30 1.10
CA THR A 93 -3.24 13.38 1.02
C THR A 93 -3.08 12.58 2.30
N GLU A 94 -3.26 13.21 3.47
CA GLU A 94 -3.24 12.53 4.78
C GLU A 94 -4.35 11.49 4.89
N GLN A 95 -5.55 11.80 4.42
CA GLN A 95 -6.66 10.84 4.38
C GLN A 95 -6.33 9.65 3.47
N GLN A 96 -5.87 9.90 2.25
CA GLN A 96 -5.49 8.85 1.31
C GLN A 96 -4.35 7.97 1.85
N LEU A 97 -3.38 8.56 2.55
CA LEU A 97 -2.30 7.83 3.20
C LEU A 97 -2.85 6.90 4.28
N SER A 98 -3.78 7.38 5.12
CA SER A 98 -4.42 6.56 6.16
C SER A 98 -5.24 5.41 5.58
N GLU A 99 -5.98 5.66 4.49
CA GLU A 99 -6.73 4.63 3.77
C GLU A 99 -5.79 3.58 3.20
N THR A 100 -4.74 4.01 2.50
CA THR A 100 -3.72 3.12 1.91
C THR A 100 -2.99 2.28 2.97
N GLN A 101 -2.66 2.87 4.12
CA GLN A 101 -2.04 2.14 5.24
C GLN A 101 -2.96 1.06 5.80
N THR A 102 -4.27 1.33 5.86
CA THR A 102 -5.28 0.35 6.30
C THR A 102 -5.41 -0.78 5.29
N GLU A 103 -5.48 -0.47 4.00
CA GLU A 103 -5.53 -1.47 2.92
C GLU A 103 -4.27 -2.35 2.90
N LEU A 104 -3.09 -1.76 3.11
CA LEU A 104 -1.83 -2.50 3.19
C LEU A 104 -1.86 -3.49 4.36
N ALA A 105 -2.26 -3.04 5.55
CA ALA A 105 -2.34 -3.91 6.72
C ALA A 105 -3.33 -5.08 6.53
N ASN A 106 -4.48 -4.83 5.89
CA ASN A 106 -5.44 -5.89 5.57
C ASN A 106 -4.86 -6.87 4.55
N THR A 107 -4.20 -6.37 3.50
CA THR A 107 -3.58 -7.21 2.47
C THR A 107 -2.46 -8.09 3.04
N GLU A 108 -1.67 -7.56 3.98
CA GLU A 108 -0.64 -8.34 4.69
C GLU A 108 -1.27 -9.47 5.54
N GLN A 109 -2.40 -9.20 6.21
CA GLN A 109 -3.12 -10.24 6.97
C GLN A 109 -3.69 -11.33 6.06
N ASP A 110 -4.29 -10.95 4.93
CA ASP A 110 -4.84 -11.87 3.96
C ASP A 110 -3.73 -12.75 3.34
N LEU A 111 -2.58 -12.16 3.04
CA LEU A 111 -1.40 -12.89 2.54
C LEU A 111 -0.95 -13.94 3.56
N GLN A 112 -0.79 -13.57 4.83
CA GLN A 112 -0.41 -14.53 5.88
C GLN A 112 -1.44 -15.65 6.05
N ALA A 113 -2.73 -15.34 5.94
CA ALA A 113 -3.79 -16.35 6.01
C ALA A 113 -3.72 -17.31 4.82
N ALA A 114 -3.49 -16.79 3.62
CA ALA A 114 -3.31 -17.60 2.41
C ALA A 114 -2.08 -18.52 2.49
N GLU A 115 -0.94 -18.02 2.98
CA GLU A 115 0.28 -18.81 3.19
C GLU A 115 0.05 -19.96 4.17
N ARG A 116 -0.59 -19.70 5.31
CA ARG A 116 -0.93 -20.76 6.29
C ARG A 116 -1.83 -21.83 5.66
N ARG A 117 -2.82 -21.41 4.86
CA ARG A 117 -3.71 -22.34 4.16
C ARG A 117 -2.96 -23.18 3.12
N ALA A 118 -2.04 -22.56 2.36
CA ALA A 118 -1.22 -23.27 1.39
C ALA A 118 -0.36 -24.36 2.06
N ASN A 119 0.32 -24.01 3.16
CA ASN A 119 1.13 -24.97 3.92
C ASN A 119 0.30 -26.12 4.50
N SER A 120 -0.91 -25.83 4.98
CA SER A 120 -1.84 -26.85 5.49
C SER A 120 -2.28 -27.80 4.38
N LEU A 121 -2.62 -27.28 3.20
CA LEU A 121 -3.04 -28.09 2.05
C LEU A 121 -1.87 -28.93 1.51
N GLU A 122 -0.66 -28.39 1.48
CA GLU A 122 0.53 -29.14 1.08
C GLU A 122 0.77 -30.33 2.03
N SER A 123 0.64 -30.11 3.33
CA SER A 123 0.75 -31.18 4.34
C SER A 123 -0.33 -32.25 4.17
N GLU A 124 -1.57 -31.83 3.88
CA GLU A 124 -2.69 -32.75 3.62
C GLU A 124 -2.45 -33.60 2.36
N VAL A 125 -1.94 -32.99 1.28
CA VAL A 125 -1.57 -33.70 0.05
C VAL A 125 -0.49 -34.75 0.31
N GLN A 126 0.55 -34.42 1.07
CA GLN A 126 1.61 -35.37 1.42
C GLN A 126 1.08 -36.54 2.26
N ASN A 127 0.18 -36.27 3.20
CA ASN A 127 -0.47 -37.31 3.99
C ASN A 127 -1.33 -38.22 3.10
N LEU A 128 -2.17 -37.66 2.23
CA LEU A 128 -2.99 -38.43 1.30
C LEU A 128 -2.16 -39.27 0.33
N GLN A 129 -1.01 -38.76 -0.13
CA GLN A 129 -0.08 -39.53 -0.96
C GLN A 129 0.48 -40.74 -0.20
N SER A 130 0.87 -40.56 1.06
CA SER A 130 1.36 -41.65 1.92
C SER A 130 0.27 -42.71 2.15
N VAL A 131 -0.95 -42.28 2.47
CA VAL A 131 -2.11 -43.16 2.63
C VAL A 131 -2.38 -43.94 1.34
N ASN A 132 -2.32 -43.29 0.18
CA ASN A 132 -2.55 -43.94 -1.10
C ASN A 132 -1.48 -44.99 -1.44
N GLN A 133 -0.21 -44.73 -1.10
CA GLN A 133 0.88 -45.70 -1.27
C GLN A 133 0.66 -46.93 -0.38
N ASN A 134 0.29 -46.72 0.89
CA ASN A 134 0.01 -47.83 1.82
C ASN A 134 -1.16 -48.70 1.33
N LEU A 135 -2.26 -48.07 0.89
CA LEU A 135 -3.41 -48.80 0.35
C LEU A 135 -3.08 -49.57 -0.93
N ARG A 136 -2.18 -49.07 -1.78
CA ARG A 136 -1.70 -49.83 -2.94
C ARG A 136 -0.92 -51.07 -2.52
N GLY A 137 -0.04 -50.95 -1.53
CA GLY A 137 0.67 -52.10 -0.96
C GLY A 137 -0.29 -53.15 -0.39
N GLU A 138 -1.28 -52.72 0.38
CA GLU A 138 -2.31 -53.63 0.93
C GLU A 138 -3.10 -54.35 -0.17
N VAL A 139 -3.41 -53.66 -1.28
CA VAL A 139 -4.06 -54.29 -2.44
C VAL A 139 -3.16 -55.35 -3.08
N ASP A 140 -1.87 -55.07 -3.27
CA ASP A 140 -0.91 -56.01 -3.86
C ASP A 140 -0.71 -57.25 -2.96
N ASP A 141 -0.66 -57.05 -1.64
CA ASP A 141 -0.56 -58.13 -0.65
C ASP A 141 -1.81 -59.03 -0.68
N LEU A 142 -3.01 -58.43 -0.66
CA LEU A 142 -4.28 -59.18 -0.75
C LEU A 142 -4.44 -59.92 -2.08
N GLN A 143 -3.93 -59.36 -3.18
CA GLN A 143 -3.93 -60.05 -4.48
C GLN A 143 -3.04 -61.29 -4.45
N SER A 144 -1.86 -61.19 -3.83
CA SER A 144 -0.93 -62.31 -3.67
C SER A 144 -1.53 -63.41 -2.78
N GLU A 145 -2.11 -63.04 -1.64
CA GLU A 145 -2.80 -63.98 -0.75
C GLU A 145 -3.96 -64.69 -1.47
N ALA A 146 -4.74 -63.96 -2.28
CA ALA A 146 -5.82 -64.55 -3.06
C ALA A 146 -5.32 -65.51 -4.16
N GLU A 147 -4.12 -65.31 -4.71
CA GLU A 147 -3.50 -66.25 -5.64
C GLU A 147 -3.02 -67.51 -4.93
N ASP A 148 -2.35 -67.36 -3.78
CA ASP A 148 -1.89 -68.49 -2.96
C ASP A 148 -3.06 -69.39 -2.53
N LEU A 149 -4.14 -68.79 -2.03
CA LEU A 149 -5.36 -69.52 -1.66
C LEU A 149 -6.00 -70.25 -2.85
N ARG A 150 -5.98 -69.66 -4.06
CA ARG A 150 -6.47 -70.35 -5.27
C ARG A 150 -5.62 -71.57 -5.61
N ASN A 151 -4.30 -71.45 -5.48
CA ASN A 151 -3.37 -72.55 -5.71
C ASN A 151 -3.57 -73.67 -4.68
N GLU A 152 -3.75 -73.32 -3.40
CA GLU A 152 -4.05 -74.27 -2.33
C GLU A 152 -5.36 -75.02 -2.61
N VAL A 153 -6.44 -74.30 -2.96
CA VAL A 153 -7.71 -74.91 -3.35
C VAL A 153 -7.55 -75.87 -4.53
N SER A 154 -6.75 -75.52 -5.53
CA SER A 154 -6.48 -76.39 -6.68
C SER A 154 -5.73 -77.66 -6.27
N SER A 155 -4.73 -77.52 -5.38
CA SER A 155 -3.97 -78.65 -4.84
C SER A 155 -4.86 -79.61 -4.04
N LEU A 156 -5.71 -79.07 -3.16
CA LEU A 156 -6.65 -79.86 -2.37
C LEU A 156 -7.66 -80.60 -3.25
N LYS A 157 -8.15 -79.98 -4.33
CA LYS A 157 -9.02 -80.66 -5.30
C LYS A 157 -8.31 -81.83 -5.98
N GLY A 158 -7.03 -81.69 -6.31
CA GLY A 158 -6.21 -82.79 -6.85
C GLY A 158 -6.11 -83.95 -5.86
N GLN A 159 -5.77 -83.65 -4.60
CA GLN A 159 -5.69 -84.65 -3.53
C GLN A 159 -7.02 -85.38 -3.30
N VAL A 160 -8.14 -84.66 -3.35
CA VAL A 160 -9.48 -85.28 -3.27
C VAL A 160 -9.70 -86.24 -4.43
N SER A 161 -9.38 -85.84 -5.67
CA SER A 161 -9.54 -86.70 -6.84
C SER A 161 -8.65 -87.96 -6.77
N ASP A 162 -7.42 -87.83 -6.25
CA ASP A 162 -6.51 -88.96 -6.08
C ASP A 162 -7.05 -89.94 -5.03
N LEU A 163 -7.53 -89.44 -3.89
CA LEU A 163 -8.15 -90.25 -2.84
C LEU A 163 -9.43 -90.94 -3.32
N GLU A 164 -10.27 -90.27 -4.10
CA GLU A 164 -11.46 -90.87 -4.72
C GLU A 164 -11.06 -92.04 -5.65
N GLY A 165 -9.97 -91.90 -6.41
CA GLY A 165 -9.43 -92.97 -7.25
C GLY A 165 -8.87 -94.15 -6.44
N GLU A 166 -8.18 -93.88 -5.34
CA GLU A 166 -7.68 -94.90 -4.42
C GLU A 166 -8.83 -95.69 -3.78
N VAL A 167 -9.88 -95.00 -3.31
CA VAL A 167 -11.10 -95.62 -2.77
C VAL A 167 -11.73 -96.55 -3.80
N SER A 168 -11.94 -96.10 -5.03
CA SER A 168 -12.53 -96.94 -6.08
C SER A 168 -11.68 -98.18 -6.42
N SER A 169 -10.35 -98.04 -6.38
CA SER A 169 -9.42 -99.15 -6.58
C SER A 169 -9.48 -100.17 -5.44
N LEU A 170 -9.55 -99.70 -4.19
CA LEU A 170 -9.70 -100.55 -3.01
C LEU A 170 -11.05 -101.26 -2.98
N GLU A 171 -12.14 -100.58 -3.38
CA GLU A 171 -13.47 -101.20 -3.54
C GLU A 171 -13.42 -102.34 -4.56
N SER A 172 -12.80 -102.11 -5.72
CA SER A 172 -12.66 -103.13 -6.77
C SER A 172 -11.83 -104.34 -6.31
N GLU A 173 -10.75 -104.11 -5.55
CA GLU A 173 -9.94 -105.19 -4.99
C GLU A 173 -10.70 -105.95 -3.89
N ASN A 174 -11.48 -105.25 -3.06
CA ASN A 174 -12.32 -105.90 -2.06
C ASN A 174 -13.37 -106.81 -2.72
N ASP A 175 -14.07 -106.33 -3.74
CA ASP A 175 -15.02 -107.13 -4.52
C ASP A 175 -14.36 -108.38 -5.12
N ARG A 176 -13.13 -108.25 -5.62
CA ARG A 176 -12.36 -109.38 -6.16
C ARG A 176 -12.03 -110.40 -5.07
N LEU A 177 -11.55 -109.94 -3.91
CA LEU A 177 -11.20 -110.80 -2.78
C LEU A 177 -12.44 -111.50 -2.21
N GLU A 178 -13.59 -110.83 -2.15
CA GLU A 178 -14.87 -111.44 -1.76
C GLU A 178 -15.26 -112.57 -2.72
N ASN A 179 -15.19 -112.34 -4.03
CA ASN A 179 -15.46 -113.36 -5.05
C ASN A 179 -14.48 -114.56 -4.95
N GLU A 180 -13.19 -114.30 -4.69
CA GLU A 180 -12.20 -115.37 -4.48
C GLU A 180 -12.51 -116.16 -3.21
N ASN A 181 -12.92 -115.48 -2.12
CA ASN A 181 -13.32 -116.13 -0.88
C ASN A 181 -14.52 -117.07 -1.10
N ASP A 182 -15.54 -116.61 -1.83
CA ASP A 182 -16.73 -117.40 -2.14
C ASP A 182 -16.42 -118.62 -3.04
N LEU A 183 -15.50 -118.45 -4.00
CA LEU A 183 -15.02 -119.57 -4.81
C LEU A 183 -14.24 -120.59 -3.96
N LEU A 184 -13.38 -120.12 -3.06
CA LEU A 184 -12.62 -120.99 -2.15
C LEU A 184 -13.55 -121.73 -1.20
N ARG A 185 -14.55 -121.06 -0.61
CA ARG A 185 -15.61 -121.70 0.19
C ARG A 185 -16.31 -122.81 -0.60
N SER A 186 -16.75 -122.50 -1.82
CA SER A 186 -17.37 -123.49 -2.72
C SER A 186 -16.45 -124.66 -3.10
N ARG A 187 -15.13 -124.45 -3.14
CA ARG A 187 -14.14 -125.52 -3.35
C ARG A 187 -13.97 -126.38 -2.10
N VAL A 188 -13.90 -125.76 -0.93
CA VAL A 188 -13.85 -126.46 0.37
C VAL A 188 -15.09 -127.33 0.53
N ASP A 189 -16.29 -126.79 0.30
CA ASP A 189 -17.55 -127.55 0.40
C ASP A 189 -17.56 -128.78 -0.52
N ARG A 190 -17.11 -128.62 -1.77
CA ARG A 190 -16.97 -129.73 -2.72
C ARG A 190 -15.96 -130.77 -2.26
N ALA A 191 -14.81 -130.36 -1.73
CA ALA A 191 -13.81 -131.28 -1.19
C ALA A 191 -14.35 -132.04 0.03
N CYS A 192 -15.03 -131.34 0.95
CA CYS A 192 -15.71 -131.94 2.11
C CYS A 192 -16.81 -132.94 1.69
N ALA A 193 -17.48 -132.73 0.57
CA ALA A 193 -18.46 -133.67 0.02
C ALA A 193 -17.81 -134.97 -0.51
N GLN A 194 -16.56 -134.92 -0.98
CA GLN A 194 -15.84 -136.06 -1.56
C GLN A 194 -15.13 -136.96 -0.52
N ILE A 195 -15.03 -136.54 0.75
CA ILE A 195 -14.41 -137.34 1.82
C ILE A 195 -15.41 -138.41 2.30
N GLU A 196 -15.08 -139.69 2.12
CA GLU A 196 -15.80 -140.83 2.68
C GLU A 196 -15.13 -141.30 3.98
N GLY A 197 -15.86 -141.21 5.10
CA GLY A 197 -15.34 -141.55 6.44
C GLY A 197 -15.55 -140.43 7.47
N ASN A 198 -14.67 -140.35 8.47
CA ASN A 198 -14.76 -139.35 9.54
C ASN A 198 -14.27 -137.97 9.02
N LYS A 199 -15.19 -137.04 8.77
CA LYS A 199 -14.88 -135.72 8.18
C LYS A 199 -14.16 -134.81 9.18
N PRO A 200 -13.24 -133.94 8.73
CA PRO A 200 -12.67 -132.88 9.57
C PRO A 200 -13.76 -131.96 10.13
N SER A 201 -13.53 -131.35 11.29
CA SER A 201 -14.52 -130.49 11.98
C SER A 201 -14.79 -129.14 11.34
N PHE A 202 -14.03 -128.78 10.30
CA PHE A 202 -14.25 -127.57 9.49
C PHE A 202 -15.01 -127.87 8.19
N CYS A 203 -15.19 -129.16 7.89
CA CYS A 203 -16.37 -129.63 7.19
C CYS A 203 -17.53 -129.74 8.21
#